data_AF-A0A8S2N845-F1
#
_entry.id   AF-A0A8S2N845-F1
#
_cell.length_a   1.000
_cell.length_b   1.000
_cell.length_c   1.000
_cell.angle_alpha   90.00
_cell.angle_beta   90.00
_cell.angle_gamma   90.00
#
_symmetry.space_group_name_H-M   'P 1'
#
loop_
_entity.id
_entity.type
_entity.pdbx_description
1 polymer ?
#
loop_
_entity_poly.entity_id
_entity_poly.type
_entity_poly.pdbx_seq_one_letter_code
_entity_poly.pdbx_strand_id
1 'polypeptide(L)'
;LQSTKTSTAMIREIDNRVQHQTSSLVYRDLVCTPEGVSTIKNRKQIQYRRQKHLNQLKLTQDDMFALYSIGLHHLEFVRYFLVLPQLVIICAHKQIIDLFNALLSMTTSKIVISYDTTFNLTDGYVSSLIYRHDAFESQPAIVLAYMIHETKQEWAHTCLVRTIKDLCSEMENKCVMISDNETAFKNAFQKECPKLIQLRCHTHLYRNIYRQTLKYRPSKKKQNNETTEMEVEAESVGSQTSYSTENDSTIDEQLLQDESTEDEELTEDEELTDEAIDAAIADILAADITVPPHALTNINNEHSYCKKHYEWSTTTADQGQNVINVPETRKQTARRYITDTKRLLSLSSNDQFQHELPSVQQNWTPHFIKYFSVYVLSDIDELGDYRLRAEFMNLTMDKSILSTLEFVDPKEIIENIKRFDCNINNDSPVEEEKPKPLTSYQLSRIFINDNCVKFDVDTGVWIVENKARNEAHMVDLKSVDKDNHLVPSCTCQFSKTNKKGDCCHIMATKQTFKAKIVQPKPNLQQLRQSAKREIGIKKSGTKKPTQLDKQKPSSVENSAKIVTRKLNQRPKIPQIRKPLANLMNLMEDDDNIEIF
;
A
#
# COMPACT_ATOMS: atom_id res chain seq x y z
N LEU A 1 -18.75 -11.97 -15.72
CA LEU A 1 -18.60 -11.20 -14.47
C LEU A 1 -18.81 -9.73 -14.82
N GLN A 2 -19.89 -9.09 -14.35
CA GLN A 2 -20.14 -7.67 -14.67
C GLN A 2 -19.35 -6.76 -13.73
N SER A 3 -18.52 -5.89 -14.33
CA SER A 3 -17.77 -4.82 -13.68
C SER A 3 -18.69 -3.94 -12.82
N THR A 4 -18.58 -4.07 -11.50
CA THR A 4 -19.23 -3.16 -10.55
C THR A 4 -18.53 -1.82 -10.59
N LYS A 5 -19.09 -0.84 -11.31
CA LYS A 5 -18.66 0.55 -11.22
C LYS A 5 -18.62 0.99 -9.75
N THR A 6 -17.50 1.55 -9.31
CA THR A 6 -17.38 2.10 -7.96
C THR A 6 -18.41 3.21 -7.73
N SER A 7 -18.86 3.40 -6.48
CA SER A 7 -19.93 4.39 -6.19
C SER A 7 -19.54 5.81 -6.66
N THR A 8 -18.25 6.12 -6.67
CA THR A 8 -17.70 7.40 -7.12
C THR A 8 -17.78 7.57 -8.64
N ALA A 9 -17.53 6.50 -9.42
CA ALA A 9 -17.68 6.54 -10.88
C ALA A 9 -19.15 6.68 -11.30
N MET A 10 -20.05 6.00 -10.59
CA MET A 10 -21.49 6.13 -10.80
C MET A 10 -21.99 7.55 -10.47
N ILE A 11 -21.49 8.18 -9.41
CA ILE A 11 -21.85 9.57 -9.06
C ILE A 11 -21.38 10.56 -10.15
N ARG A 12 -20.13 10.45 -10.64
CA ARG A 12 -19.64 11.32 -11.72
C ARG A 12 -20.43 11.17 -13.02
N GLU A 13 -20.83 9.95 -13.36
CA GLU A 13 -21.65 9.68 -14.54
C GLU A 13 -23.07 10.27 -14.39
N ILE A 14 -23.65 10.22 -13.19
CA ILE A 14 -24.91 10.90 -12.89
C ILE A 14 -24.74 12.41 -13.05
N ASP A 15 -23.72 13.01 -12.45
CA ASP A 15 -23.51 14.47 -12.49
C ASP A 15 -23.32 15.00 -13.93
N ASN A 16 -22.56 14.28 -14.77
CA ASN A 16 -22.38 14.65 -16.19
C ASN A 16 -23.67 14.55 -17.00
N ARG A 17 -24.49 13.52 -16.78
CA ARG A 17 -25.75 13.36 -17.51
C ARG A 17 -26.84 14.33 -17.03
N VAL A 18 -26.83 14.71 -15.75
CA VAL A 18 -27.75 15.70 -15.16
C VAL A 18 -27.55 17.11 -15.76
N GLN A 19 -26.37 17.41 -16.31
CA GLN A 19 -26.15 18.69 -17.01
C GLN A 19 -26.95 18.81 -18.32
N HIS A 20 -27.36 17.69 -18.91
CA HIS A 20 -27.99 17.65 -20.24
C HIS A 20 -29.42 17.08 -20.23
N GLN A 21 -29.88 16.54 -19.10
CA GLN A 21 -31.20 15.95 -18.94
C GLN A 21 -31.76 16.28 -17.56
N THR A 22 -33.09 16.30 -17.41
CA THR A 22 -33.71 16.43 -16.09
C THR A 22 -33.26 15.28 -15.19
N SER A 23 -32.82 15.64 -13.98
CA SER A 23 -32.12 14.73 -13.06
C SER A 23 -32.87 13.44 -12.71
N SER A 24 -34.19 13.43 -12.89
CA SER A 24 -35.04 12.26 -12.73
C SER A 24 -34.90 11.20 -13.85
N LEU A 25 -34.64 11.61 -15.10
CA LEU A 25 -34.53 10.70 -16.25
C LEU A 25 -33.18 9.98 -16.24
N VAL A 26 -32.11 10.72 -16.00
CA VAL A 26 -30.74 10.19 -15.85
C VAL A 26 -30.67 9.14 -14.74
N TYR A 27 -31.31 9.44 -13.61
CA TYR A 27 -31.30 8.55 -12.45
C TYR A 27 -32.11 7.27 -12.71
N ARG A 28 -33.20 7.35 -13.48
CA ARG A 28 -34.01 6.21 -13.87
C ARG A 28 -33.22 5.26 -14.77
N ASP A 29 -32.52 5.79 -15.77
CA ASP A 29 -31.82 4.95 -16.77
C ASP A 29 -30.55 4.29 -16.22
N LEU A 30 -29.85 4.94 -15.26
CA LEU A 30 -28.61 4.40 -14.69
C LEU A 30 -28.83 3.42 -13.53
N VAL A 31 -29.98 3.47 -12.86
CA VAL A 31 -30.22 2.72 -11.61
C VAL A 31 -31.21 1.57 -11.83
N CYS A 32 -32.06 1.64 -12.85
CA CYS A 32 -32.98 0.57 -13.20
C CYS A 32 -32.35 -0.35 -14.26
N THR A 33 -31.73 -1.44 -13.84
CA THR A 33 -31.46 -2.57 -14.75
C THR A 33 -32.79 -3.23 -15.17
N PRO A 34 -32.89 -3.80 -16.39
CA PRO A 34 -34.13 -4.43 -16.88
C PRO A 34 -34.62 -5.57 -15.97
N GLU A 35 -33.70 -6.21 -15.26
CA GLU A 35 -33.97 -7.32 -14.37
C GLU A 35 -34.18 -6.81 -12.93
N GLY A 36 -35.36 -6.27 -12.68
CA GLY A 36 -36.00 -6.24 -11.36
C GLY A 36 -35.21 -5.64 -10.19
N VAL A 37 -35.23 -4.30 -10.06
CA VAL A 37 -35.20 -3.67 -8.72
C VAL A 37 -36.35 -2.69 -8.60
N SER A 38 -37.43 -3.17 -8.00
CA SER A 38 -38.55 -2.36 -7.55
C SER A 38 -38.07 -1.35 -6.50
N THR A 39 -38.55 -0.11 -6.67
CA THR A 39 -38.33 1.10 -5.87
C THR A 39 -37.07 1.91 -6.20
N ILE A 40 -37.31 3.02 -6.90
CA ILE A 40 -36.44 4.20 -6.94
C ILE A 40 -36.00 4.51 -5.51
N LYS A 41 -34.72 4.36 -5.22
CA LYS A 41 -34.19 4.64 -3.88
C LYS A 41 -34.25 6.14 -3.66
N ASN A 42 -35.15 6.60 -2.78
CA ASN A 42 -35.23 8.00 -2.39
C ASN A 42 -33.84 8.48 -1.90
N ARG A 43 -33.46 9.73 -2.19
CA ARG A 43 -32.21 10.38 -1.72
C ARG A 43 -31.91 10.09 -0.24
N LYS A 44 -32.94 10.06 0.62
CA LYS A 44 -32.79 9.70 2.05
C LYS A 44 -32.29 8.28 2.27
N GLN A 45 -32.70 7.32 1.45
CA GLN A 45 -32.23 5.93 1.53
C GLN A 45 -30.77 5.79 1.06
N ILE A 46 -30.37 6.54 0.03
CA ILE A 46 -28.97 6.61 -0.40
C ILE A 46 -28.10 7.23 0.70
N GLN A 47 -28.53 8.36 1.26
CA GLN A 47 -27.86 9.00 2.40
C GLN A 47 -27.78 8.08 3.60
N TYR A 48 -28.86 7.37 3.96
CA TYR A 48 -28.84 6.40 5.06
C TYR A 48 -27.89 5.24 4.79
N ARG A 49 -27.86 4.68 3.57
CA ARG A 49 -26.90 3.62 3.22
C ARG A 49 -25.46 4.11 3.26
N ARG A 50 -25.19 5.32 2.74
CA ARG A 50 -23.88 5.97 2.84
C ARG A 50 -23.49 6.20 4.30
N GLN A 51 -24.38 6.77 5.10
CA GLN A 51 -24.13 7.02 6.53
C GLN A 51 -23.92 5.71 7.30
N LYS A 52 -24.70 4.68 7.01
CA LYS A 52 -24.55 3.36 7.61
C LYS A 52 -23.23 2.72 7.23
N HIS A 53 -22.81 2.84 5.97
CA HIS A 53 -21.50 2.38 5.52
C HIS A 53 -20.37 3.17 6.19
N LEU A 54 -20.44 4.51 6.22
CA LEU A 54 -19.48 5.35 6.93
C LEU A 54 -19.43 5.01 8.43
N ASN A 55 -20.57 4.77 9.08
CA ASN A 55 -20.62 4.36 10.49
C ASN A 55 -20.08 2.94 10.71
N GLN A 56 -20.05 2.08 9.69
CA GLN A 56 -19.41 0.76 9.76
C GLN A 56 -17.89 0.85 9.61
N LEU A 57 -17.38 1.91 8.99
CA LEU A 57 -15.94 2.19 8.84
C LEU A 57 -15.37 2.96 10.04
N LYS A 58 -16.23 3.52 10.91
CA LYS A 58 -15.77 4.23 12.10
C LYS A 58 -15.30 3.24 13.15
N LEU A 59 -14.12 3.49 13.71
CA LEU A 59 -13.64 2.84 14.92
C LEU A 59 -14.68 2.97 16.02
N THR A 60 -14.97 1.85 16.70
CA THR A 60 -15.87 1.88 17.85
C THR A 60 -15.19 2.56 19.03
N GLN A 61 -15.97 2.98 20.03
CA GLN A 61 -15.42 3.57 21.24
C GLN A 61 -14.49 2.61 21.98
N ASP A 62 -14.80 1.32 21.95
CA ASP A 62 -13.97 0.27 22.53
C ASP A 62 -12.65 0.10 21.75
N ASP A 63 -12.68 0.18 20.42
CA ASP A 63 -11.47 0.14 19.59
C ASP A 63 -10.57 1.35 19.89
N MET A 64 -11.15 2.54 20.00
CA MET A 64 -10.40 3.75 20.36
C MET A 64 -9.78 3.63 21.76
N PHE A 65 -10.53 3.12 22.73
CA PHE A 65 -10.02 2.90 24.09
C PHE A 65 -8.91 1.84 24.13
N ALA A 66 -9.06 0.76 23.37
CA ALA A 66 -8.04 -0.29 23.27
C ALA A 66 -6.75 0.25 22.62
N LEU A 67 -6.87 0.99 21.51
CA LEU A 67 -5.72 1.63 20.85
C LEU A 67 -5.01 2.62 21.78
N TYR A 68 -5.78 3.44 22.51
CA TYR A 68 -5.24 4.38 23.48
C TYR A 68 -4.53 3.67 24.64
N SER A 69 -5.14 2.60 25.16
CA SER A 69 -4.55 1.77 26.23
C SER A 69 -3.24 1.12 25.77
N ILE A 70 -3.18 0.62 24.53
CA ILE A 70 -1.95 0.10 23.93
C ILE A 70 -0.89 1.21 23.85
N GLY A 71 -1.28 2.40 23.40
CA GLY A 71 -0.38 3.56 23.36
C GLY A 71 0.20 3.91 24.73
N LEU A 72 -0.64 3.92 25.78
CA LEU A 72 -0.21 4.18 27.15
C LEU A 72 0.69 3.09 27.73
N HIS A 73 0.51 1.83 27.33
CA HIS A 73 1.39 0.75 27.76
C HIS A 73 2.73 0.72 27.00
N HIS A 74 2.81 1.42 25.87
CA HIS A 74 3.99 1.46 25.01
C HIS A 74 4.41 2.91 24.70
N LEU A 75 4.55 3.74 25.75
CA LEU A 75 4.96 5.16 25.64
C LEU A 75 6.30 5.36 24.92
N GLU A 76 7.19 4.36 24.98
CA GLU A 76 8.48 4.40 24.29
C GLU A 76 8.39 4.09 22.79
N PHE A 77 7.22 3.64 22.33
CA PHE A 77 6.96 3.26 20.94
C PHE A 77 5.95 4.20 20.28
N VAL A 78 4.81 4.49 20.91
CA VAL A 78 3.81 5.40 20.34
C VAL A 78 4.20 6.84 20.65
N ARG A 79 4.54 7.60 19.61
CA ARG A 79 5.07 8.98 19.72
C ARG A 79 4.02 10.04 19.45
N TYR A 80 3.05 9.72 18.61
CA TYR A 80 1.95 10.61 18.29
C TYR A 80 0.68 9.78 18.15
N PHE A 81 -0.41 10.28 18.71
CA PHE A 81 -1.69 9.60 18.70
C PHE A 81 -2.81 10.62 18.54
N LEU A 82 -3.40 10.66 17.35
CA LEU A 82 -4.54 11.51 17.02
C LEU A 82 -5.68 10.63 16.55
N VAL A 83 -6.86 10.79 17.15
CA VAL A 83 -8.05 9.99 16.82
C VAL A 83 -9.04 10.77 15.95
N LEU A 84 -9.16 12.07 16.21
CA LEU A 84 -10.10 12.96 15.53
C LEU A 84 -9.37 14.16 14.94
N PRO A 85 -9.75 14.62 13.73
CA PRO A 85 -10.88 14.16 12.92
C PRO A 85 -10.65 12.85 12.15
N GLN A 86 -9.41 12.39 12.04
CA GLN A 86 -9.03 11.11 11.44
C GLN A 86 -7.96 10.44 12.30
N LEU A 87 -7.91 9.11 12.27
CA LEU A 87 -6.89 8.36 13.00
C LEU A 87 -5.52 8.58 12.35
N VAL A 88 -4.55 9.02 13.14
CA VAL A 88 -3.11 9.05 12.83
C VAL A 88 -2.36 8.58 14.07
N ILE A 89 -1.66 7.46 13.96
CA ILE A 89 -0.78 6.92 15.00
C ILE A 89 0.62 6.87 14.42
N ILE A 90 1.60 7.48 15.09
CA ILE A 90 3.01 7.40 14.72
C ILE A 90 3.74 6.62 15.79
N CYS A 91 4.41 5.55 15.35
CA CYS A 91 5.17 4.67 16.20
C CYS A 91 6.64 4.74 15.82
N ALA A 92 7.50 5.08 16.79
CA ALA A 92 8.96 5.07 16.63
C ALA A 92 9.60 4.61 17.95
N HIS A 93 10.30 3.49 17.91
CA HIS A 93 10.91 2.89 19.09
C HIS A 93 12.09 3.73 19.58
N LYS A 94 12.14 4.06 20.87
CA LYS A 94 13.21 4.91 21.46
C LYS A 94 14.61 4.46 21.05
N GLN A 95 14.93 3.18 21.25
CA GLN A 95 16.27 2.66 20.96
C GLN A 95 16.67 2.77 19.48
N ILE A 96 15.71 2.67 18.56
CA ILE A 96 15.99 2.82 17.13
C ILE A 96 16.23 4.30 16.78
N ILE A 97 15.45 5.20 17.39
CA ILE A 97 15.67 6.65 17.27
C ILE A 97 17.04 7.04 17.83
N ASP A 98 17.40 6.53 19.01
CA ASP A 98 18.70 6.79 19.63
C ASP A 98 19.85 6.29 18.74
N LEU A 99 19.73 5.08 18.19
CA LEU A 99 20.70 4.50 17.25
C LEU A 99 20.81 5.34 15.97
N PHE A 100 19.68 5.76 15.42
CA PHE A 100 19.66 6.60 14.22
C PHE A 100 20.26 7.98 14.47
N ASN A 101 20.00 8.60 15.62
CA ASN A 101 20.63 9.86 16.02
C ASN A 101 22.14 9.70 16.23
N ALA A 102 22.60 8.61 16.84
CA ALA A 102 24.03 8.31 16.94
C ALA A 102 24.66 8.16 15.55
N LEU A 103 23.98 7.46 14.63
CA LEU A 103 24.42 7.32 13.24
C LEU A 103 24.49 8.68 12.52
N LEU A 104 23.49 9.55 12.72
CA LEU A 104 23.49 10.91 12.20
C LEU A 104 24.69 11.69 12.73
N SER A 105 24.98 11.63 14.03
CA SER A 105 26.09 12.36 14.64
C SER A 105 27.47 11.85 14.20
N MET A 106 27.63 10.53 14.01
CA MET A 106 28.92 9.93 13.66
C MET A 106 29.23 9.98 12.16
N THR A 107 28.21 9.94 11.32
CA THR A 107 28.38 9.81 9.87
C THR A 107 28.57 11.16 9.21
N THR A 108 29.55 11.23 8.31
CA THR A 108 29.82 12.41 7.46
C THR A 108 29.09 12.35 6.13
N SER A 109 28.83 11.14 5.64
CA SER A 109 28.01 10.89 4.45
C SER A 109 26.53 11.12 4.73
N LYS A 110 25.78 11.36 3.64
CA LYS A 110 24.33 11.44 3.72
C LYS A 110 23.75 10.04 3.95
N ILE A 111 22.82 9.93 4.89
CA ILE A 111 22.09 8.68 5.15
C ILE A 111 20.88 8.60 4.24
N VAL A 112 20.69 7.47 3.57
CA VAL A 112 19.51 7.24 2.73
C VAL A 112 18.34 6.79 3.59
N ILE A 113 17.26 7.56 3.57
CA ILE A 113 15.96 7.19 4.12
C ILE A 113 14.99 6.90 2.98
N SER A 114 14.12 5.92 3.16
CA SER A 114 13.10 5.51 2.21
C SER A 114 11.74 5.58 2.88
N TYR A 115 10.77 6.19 2.20
CA TYR A 115 9.41 6.33 2.70
C TYR A 115 8.43 5.73 1.69
N ASP A 116 7.59 4.82 2.16
CA ASP A 116 6.64 4.10 1.31
C ASP A 116 5.30 3.89 2.04
N THR A 117 4.18 4.05 1.33
CA THR A 117 2.84 3.71 1.82
C THR A 117 2.49 2.30 1.38
N THR A 118 2.93 1.34 2.17
CA THR A 118 3.05 -0.04 1.69
C THR A 118 1.80 -0.87 1.89
N PHE A 119 0.95 -0.62 2.89
CA PHE A 119 -0.07 -1.60 3.24
C PHE A 119 -1.44 -0.99 3.54
N ASN A 120 -2.44 -1.38 2.74
CA ASN A 120 -3.84 -1.20 3.12
C ASN A 120 -4.21 -2.32 4.12
N LEU A 121 -4.18 -1.98 5.41
CA LEU A 121 -4.67 -2.84 6.48
C LEU A 121 -6.16 -2.57 6.68
N THR A 122 -6.99 -3.29 5.93
CA THR A 122 -8.47 -3.26 6.01
C THR A 122 -9.08 -1.87 5.77
N ASP A 123 -9.12 -1.03 6.79
CA ASP A 123 -9.76 0.29 6.80
C ASP A 123 -8.74 1.44 7.00
N GLY A 124 -7.44 1.14 6.98
CA GLY A 124 -6.37 2.12 7.14
C GLY A 124 -5.10 1.75 6.37
N TYR A 125 -4.19 2.71 6.27
CA TYR A 125 -2.89 2.59 5.64
C TYR A 125 -1.81 2.49 6.70
N VAL A 126 -0.78 1.70 6.41
CA VAL A 126 0.49 1.74 7.12
C VAL A 126 1.56 2.28 6.19
N SER A 127 2.17 3.37 6.59
CA SER A 127 3.41 3.87 6.00
C SER A 127 4.59 3.48 6.86
N SER A 128 5.71 3.20 6.22
CA SER A 128 6.98 2.93 6.90
C SER A 128 8.03 3.93 6.45
N LEU A 129 8.72 4.54 7.41
CA LEU A 129 9.95 5.29 7.19
C LEU A 129 11.13 4.38 7.56
N ILE A 130 11.99 4.11 6.60
CA ILE A 130 13.07 3.12 6.66
C ILE A 130 14.38 3.85 6.41
N TYR A 131 15.46 3.43 7.05
CA TYR A 131 16.82 3.88 6.69
C TYR A 131 17.70 2.68 6.41
N ARG A 132 18.78 2.91 5.66
CA ARG A 132 19.86 1.92 5.49
C ARG A 132 20.99 2.27 6.43
N HIS A 133 21.49 1.26 7.13
CA HIS A 133 22.53 1.44 8.13
C HIS A 133 23.92 1.13 7.55
N ASP A 134 24.69 2.18 7.27
CA ASP A 134 25.97 2.08 6.54
C ASP A 134 27.08 1.39 7.34
N ALA A 135 26.95 1.27 8.67
CA ALA A 135 27.91 0.51 9.47
C ALA A 135 27.88 -1.01 9.22
N PHE A 136 26.89 -1.52 8.49
CA PHE A 136 26.82 -2.94 8.12
C PHE A 136 27.12 -3.11 6.63
N GLU A 137 27.92 -4.12 6.30
CA GLU A 137 28.28 -4.45 4.91
C GLU A 137 27.05 -4.74 4.03
N SER A 138 26.03 -5.38 4.60
CA SER A 138 24.78 -5.68 3.91
C SER A 138 23.82 -4.49 3.79
N GLN A 139 24.12 -3.36 4.47
CA GLN A 139 23.29 -2.17 4.53
C GLN A 139 21.80 -2.48 4.77
N PRO A 140 21.46 -3.15 5.89
CA PRO A 140 20.11 -3.63 6.14
C PRO A 140 19.13 -2.46 6.19
N ALA A 141 17.93 -2.70 5.65
CA ALA A 141 16.80 -1.79 5.78
C ALA A 141 16.22 -1.89 7.18
N ILE A 142 16.35 -0.82 7.97
CA ILE A 142 15.84 -0.74 9.35
C ILE A 142 14.68 0.25 9.38
N VAL A 143 13.57 -0.15 9.99
CA VAL A 143 12.41 0.74 10.10
C VAL A 143 12.63 1.75 11.23
N LEU A 144 12.68 3.04 10.87
CA LEU A 144 12.79 4.14 11.81
C LEU A 144 11.44 4.42 12.49
N ALA A 145 10.37 4.45 11.69
CA ALA A 145 9.03 4.73 12.17
C ALA A 145 7.94 4.11 11.30
N TYR A 146 6.79 3.87 11.93
CA TYR A 146 5.55 3.51 11.27
C TYR A 146 4.53 4.63 11.46
N MET A 147 3.68 4.84 10.46
CA MET A 147 2.49 5.65 10.59
C MET A 147 1.27 4.83 10.18
N ILE A 148 0.30 4.72 11.08
CA ILE A 148 -1.02 4.12 10.82
C ILE A 148 -2.00 5.28 10.62
N HIS A 149 -2.66 5.35 9.46
CA HIS A 149 -3.53 6.48 9.11
C HIS A 149 -4.72 6.07 8.25
N GLU A 150 -5.83 6.79 8.33
CA GLU A 150 -7.02 6.50 7.52
C GLU A 150 -6.93 7.01 6.08
N THR A 151 -6.16 8.07 5.82
CA THR A 151 -6.11 8.71 4.51
C THR A 151 -4.70 9.16 4.13
N LYS A 152 -4.36 9.05 2.85
CA LYS A 152 -3.10 9.52 2.24
C LYS A 152 -3.04 11.05 2.09
N GLN A 153 -3.68 11.80 2.98
CA GLN A 153 -3.73 13.26 2.91
C GLN A 153 -2.44 13.88 3.45
N GLU A 154 -1.98 14.96 2.80
CA GLU A 154 -0.74 15.67 3.13
C GLU A 154 -0.57 15.99 4.61
N TRP A 155 -1.65 16.39 5.29
CA TRP A 155 -1.59 16.76 6.70
C TRP A 155 -1.21 15.58 7.61
N ALA A 156 -1.63 14.35 7.29
CA ALA A 156 -1.26 13.16 8.07
C ALA A 156 0.25 12.89 7.96
N HIS A 157 0.79 13.04 6.74
CA HIS A 157 2.23 12.96 6.50
C HIS A 157 2.99 14.10 7.15
N THR A 158 2.41 15.30 7.21
CA THR A 158 2.98 16.45 7.93
C THR A 158 3.13 16.12 9.42
N CYS A 159 2.15 15.45 10.05
CA CYS A 159 2.27 14.98 11.43
C CYS A 159 3.45 14.01 11.60
N LEU A 160 3.66 13.09 10.66
CA LEU A 160 4.80 12.18 10.69
C LEU A 160 6.12 12.93 10.61
N VAL A 161 6.28 13.80 9.60
CA VAL A 161 7.54 14.52 9.38
C VAL A 161 7.88 15.39 10.58
N ARG A 162 6.92 16.11 11.16
CA ARG A 162 7.12 16.88 12.40
C ARG A 162 7.60 15.99 13.54
N THR A 163 6.88 14.90 13.80
CA THR A 163 7.22 13.97 14.89
C THR A 163 8.64 13.42 14.72
N ILE A 164 9.03 13.03 13.50
CA ILE A 164 10.38 12.51 13.24
C ILE A 164 11.43 13.62 13.29
N LYS A 165 11.13 14.83 12.82
CA LYS A 165 12.03 15.97 12.91
C LYS A 165 12.33 16.34 14.36
N ASP A 166 11.31 16.32 15.22
CA ASP A 166 11.46 16.59 16.66
C ASP A 166 12.32 15.51 17.34
N LEU A 167 12.19 14.25 16.90
CA LEU A 167 13.00 13.13 17.41
C LEU A 167 14.42 13.08 16.82
N CYS A 168 14.62 13.59 15.61
CA CYS A 168 15.84 13.48 14.81
C CYS A 168 16.14 14.81 14.08
N SER A 169 16.55 15.83 14.83
CA SER A 169 16.72 17.20 14.32
C SER A 169 17.74 17.35 13.19
N GLU A 170 18.76 16.48 13.14
CA GLU A 170 19.78 16.50 12.07
C GLU A 170 19.33 15.83 10.76
N MET A 171 18.19 15.11 10.75
CA MET A 171 17.70 14.36 9.59
C MET A 171 17.62 15.24 8.34
N GLU A 172 17.09 16.46 8.47
CA GLU A 172 16.92 17.38 7.35
C GLU A 172 18.24 17.70 6.65
N ASN A 173 19.34 17.82 7.39
CA ASN A 173 20.65 18.20 6.86
C ASN A 173 21.54 17.00 6.52
N LYS A 174 21.26 15.81 7.06
CA LYS A 174 22.13 14.64 6.91
C LYS A 174 21.49 13.49 6.14
N CYS A 175 20.21 13.58 5.78
CA CYS A 175 19.55 12.54 5.01
C CYS A 175 19.29 12.92 3.55
N VAL A 176 19.08 11.88 2.75
CA VAL A 176 18.46 11.94 1.43
C VAL A 176 17.26 11.02 1.47
N MET A 177 16.08 11.53 1.10
CA MET A 177 14.85 10.76 1.11
C MET A 177 14.54 10.18 -0.27
N ILE A 178 14.14 8.91 -0.30
CA ILE A 178 13.63 8.23 -1.49
C ILE A 178 12.16 7.89 -1.25
N SER A 179 11.26 8.28 -2.16
CA SER A 179 9.82 7.97 -2.08
C SER A 179 9.22 7.63 -3.44
N ASP A 180 7.95 7.22 -3.47
CA ASP A 180 7.18 7.03 -4.72
C ASP A 180 6.79 8.34 -5.43
N ASN A 181 7.18 9.49 -4.86
CA ASN A 181 6.84 10.85 -5.31
C ASN A 181 5.33 11.14 -5.23
N GLU A 182 4.60 10.52 -4.29
CA GLU A 182 3.22 10.90 -3.99
C GLU A 182 3.17 12.37 -3.52
N THR A 183 2.33 13.19 -4.16
CA THR A 183 2.27 14.65 -3.94
C THR A 183 2.06 15.01 -2.48
N ALA A 184 1.21 14.26 -1.77
CA ALA A 184 0.94 14.47 -0.35
C ALA A 184 2.21 14.35 0.51
N PHE A 185 3.13 13.45 0.16
CA PHE A 185 4.35 13.23 0.93
C PHE A 185 5.40 14.26 0.55
N LYS A 186 5.56 14.52 -0.76
CA LYS A 186 6.48 15.54 -1.28
C LYS A 186 6.22 16.89 -0.60
N ASN A 187 4.95 17.31 -0.57
CA ASN A 187 4.55 18.56 0.06
C ASN A 187 4.81 18.55 1.57
N ALA A 188 4.48 17.47 2.28
CA ALA A 188 4.70 17.36 3.73
C ALA A 188 6.19 17.49 4.08
N PHE A 189 7.08 16.77 3.39
CA PHE A 189 8.52 16.87 3.60
C PHE A 189 9.09 18.21 3.15
N GLN A 190 8.61 18.78 2.04
CA GLN A 190 9.08 20.09 1.58
C GLN A 190 8.69 21.21 2.56
N LYS A 191 7.52 21.08 3.19
CA LYS A 191 7.02 22.02 4.19
C LYS A 191 7.81 21.96 5.49
N GLU A 192 8.02 20.75 6.01
CA GLU A 192 8.59 20.55 7.36
C GLU A 192 10.11 20.37 7.34
N CYS A 193 10.69 19.88 6.24
CA CYS A 193 12.12 19.67 6.03
C CYS A 193 12.56 20.21 4.65
N PRO A 194 12.47 21.52 4.38
CA PRO A 194 12.74 22.10 3.07
C PRO A 194 14.16 21.86 2.52
N LYS A 195 15.15 21.61 3.39
CA LYS A 195 16.54 21.33 2.96
C LYS A 195 16.79 19.84 2.70
N LEU A 196 15.85 18.96 3.03
CA LEU A 196 15.97 17.53 2.80
C LEU A 196 15.89 17.27 1.30
N ILE A 197 16.92 16.63 0.75
CA ILE A 197 16.93 16.22 -0.65
C ILE A 197 15.92 15.09 -0.81
N GLN A 198 14.97 15.26 -1.74
CA GLN A 198 13.93 14.28 -2.02
C GLN A 198 14.13 13.73 -3.42
N LEU A 199 14.23 12.40 -3.51
CA LEU A 199 14.41 11.64 -4.73
C LEU A 199 13.23 10.69 -4.90
N ARG A 200 12.95 10.34 -6.15
CA ARG A 200 11.94 9.33 -6.50
C ARG A 200 12.59 7.96 -6.60
N CYS A 201 11.87 6.95 -6.13
CA CYS A 201 12.26 5.56 -6.21
C CYS A 201 12.28 5.09 -7.68
N HIS A 202 13.45 4.60 -8.13
CA HIS A 202 13.62 4.08 -9.49
C HIS A 202 12.68 2.91 -9.80
N THR A 203 12.40 2.04 -8.82
CA THR A 203 11.47 0.91 -8.99
C THR A 203 10.06 1.41 -9.32
N HIS A 204 9.59 2.45 -8.62
CA HIS A 204 8.30 3.08 -8.89
C HIS A 204 8.29 3.82 -10.23
N LEU A 205 9.40 4.45 -10.61
CA LEU A 205 9.56 5.05 -11.94
C LEU A 205 9.38 4.00 -13.05
N TYR A 206 10.10 2.87 -12.98
CA TYR A 206 10.02 1.81 -13.99
C TYR A 206 8.64 1.15 -14.03
N ARG A 207 8.02 0.90 -12.88
CA ARG A 207 6.62 0.45 -12.79
C ARG A 207 5.66 1.39 -13.51
N ASN A 208 5.84 2.71 -13.32
CA ASN A 208 4.99 3.70 -13.96
C ASN A 208 5.18 3.73 -15.48
N ILE A 209 6.43 3.65 -15.96
CA ILE A 209 6.73 3.50 -17.39
C ILE A 209 6.05 2.26 -17.95
N TYR A 210 6.25 1.10 -17.33
CA TYR A 210 5.65 -0.16 -17.76
C TYR A 210 4.11 -0.07 -17.84
N ARG A 211 3.45 0.40 -16.78
CA ARG A 211 1.99 0.57 -16.75
C ARG A 211 1.49 1.49 -17.85
N GLN A 212 2.18 2.58 -18.14
CA GLN A 212 1.77 3.55 -19.15
C GLN A 212 1.96 3.01 -20.57
N THR A 213 3.01 2.21 -20.81
CA THR A 213 3.18 1.51 -22.08
C THR A 213 2.09 0.48 -22.35
N LEU A 214 1.60 -0.21 -21.32
CA LEU A 214 0.51 -1.18 -21.46
C LEU A 214 -0.85 -0.51 -21.69
N LYS A 215 -1.10 0.64 -21.05
CA LYS A 215 -2.34 1.42 -21.24
C LYS A 215 -2.51 1.94 -22.65
N TYR A 216 -1.41 2.15 -23.37
CA TYR A 216 -1.48 2.61 -24.75
C TYR A 216 -1.98 1.49 -25.67
N ARG A 217 -3.29 1.49 -25.93
CA ARG A 217 -3.92 0.72 -27.00
C ARG A 217 -3.88 1.61 -28.25
N PRO A 218 -3.05 1.34 -29.27
CA PRO A 218 -3.26 1.96 -30.56
C PRO A 218 -4.70 1.66 -30.96
N SER A 219 -5.50 2.71 -31.15
CA SER A 219 -6.92 2.53 -31.48
C SER A 219 -6.99 1.85 -32.83
N LYS A 220 -7.28 0.54 -32.85
CA LYS A 220 -7.47 -0.24 -34.08
C LYS A 220 -8.50 0.41 -35.02
N LYS A 221 -9.38 1.28 -34.50
CA LYS A 221 -10.43 1.97 -35.24
C LYS A 221 -9.96 3.01 -36.27
N LYS A 222 -8.68 3.42 -36.31
CA LYS A 222 -8.23 4.45 -37.28
C LYS A 222 -7.48 3.91 -38.50
N GLN A 223 -6.95 2.67 -38.43
CA GLN A 223 -6.22 2.09 -39.56
C GLN A 223 -7.15 1.60 -40.68
N ASN A 224 -8.37 1.14 -40.36
CA ASN A 224 -9.30 0.75 -41.43
C ASN A 224 -9.76 1.98 -42.23
N ASN A 225 -10.02 3.13 -41.61
CA ASN A 225 -10.49 4.31 -42.34
C ASN A 225 -9.41 4.99 -43.18
N GLU A 226 -8.15 5.04 -42.73
CA GLU A 226 -7.06 5.64 -43.53
C GLU A 226 -6.62 4.75 -44.71
N THR A 227 -6.84 3.43 -44.64
CA THR A 227 -6.59 2.54 -45.78
C THR A 227 -7.73 2.63 -46.80
N THR A 228 -8.98 2.78 -46.36
CA THR A 228 -10.14 2.99 -47.25
C THR A 228 -10.14 4.38 -47.91
N GLU A 229 -9.70 5.44 -47.21
CA GLU A 229 -9.60 6.77 -47.82
C GLU A 229 -8.47 6.88 -48.85
N MET A 230 -7.34 6.18 -48.66
CA MET A 230 -6.28 6.11 -49.68
C MET A 230 -6.65 5.26 -50.91
N GLU A 231 -7.47 4.22 -50.77
CA GLU A 231 -7.98 3.46 -51.92
C GLU A 231 -9.05 4.23 -52.71
N VAL A 232 -9.90 5.02 -52.04
CA VAL A 232 -10.91 5.86 -52.71
C VAL A 232 -10.29 7.05 -53.45
N GLU A 233 -9.18 7.62 -52.97
CA GLU A 233 -8.48 8.68 -53.71
C GLU A 233 -7.67 8.16 -54.91
N ALA A 234 -7.22 6.90 -54.88
CA ALA A 234 -6.51 6.27 -56.00
C ALA A 234 -7.43 5.92 -57.19
N GLU A 235 -8.74 5.76 -56.97
CA GLU A 235 -9.72 5.50 -58.04
C GLU A 235 -10.33 6.76 -58.67
N SER A 236 -10.11 7.96 -58.12
CA SER A 236 -10.72 9.20 -58.64
C SER A 236 -9.94 9.91 -59.76
N VAL A 237 -8.75 9.42 -60.15
CA VAL A 237 -7.93 10.01 -61.23
C VAL A 237 -8.01 9.16 -62.49
N GLY A 238 -9.20 9.12 -63.10
CA GLY A 238 -9.38 8.37 -64.34
C GLY A 238 -10.76 8.48 -64.97
N SER A 239 -11.16 9.68 -65.41
CA SER A 239 -11.80 9.89 -66.73
C SER A 239 -12.31 11.32 -66.89
N GLN A 240 -11.66 12.08 -67.77
CA GLN A 240 -12.22 13.29 -68.38
C GLN A 240 -12.56 12.97 -69.84
N THR A 241 -13.85 12.94 -70.19
CA THR A 241 -14.33 13.26 -71.55
C THR A 241 -15.74 13.89 -71.48
N SER A 242 -15.75 15.21 -71.67
CA SER A 242 -16.64 16.05 -72.51
C SER A 242 -18.11 15.70 -72.87
N TYR A 243 -18.91 16.78 -72.79
CA TYR A 243 -20.09 17.18 -73.60
C TYR A 243 -21.55 16.87 -73.13
N SER A 244 -22.16 17.96 -72.62
CA SER A 244 -23.44 18.63 -72.97
C SER A 244 -24.85 18.00 -72.78
N THR A 245 -25.69 18.90 -72.21
CA THR A 245 -27.13 19.20 -72.44
C THR A 245 -28.26 18.40 -71.79
N GLU A 246 -28.97 19.13 -70.91
CA GLU A 246 -30.42 19.31 -70.73
C GLU A 246 -31.38 18.16 -70.32
N ASN A 247 -32.20 18.52 -69.31
CA ASN A 247 -33.61 18.18 -69.04
C ASN A 247 -33.98 16.90 -68.24
N ASP A 248 -34.51 17.20 -67.04
CA ASP A 248 -35.88 16.91 -66.58
C ASP A 248 -36.27 15.55 -65.94
N SER A 249 -36.96 15.68 -64.80
CA SER A 249 -38.01 14.83 -64.21
C SER A 249 -37.73 13.45 -63.54
N THR A 250 -38.14 13.39 -62.27
CA THR A 250 -38.95 12.35 -61.56
C THR A 250 -38.53 10.87 -61.39
N ILE A 251 -38.50 10.47 -60.10
CA ILE A 251 -39.21 9.32 -59.45
C ILE A 251 -38.59 7.89 -59.47
N ASP A 252 -38.85 7.19 -58.33
CA ASP A 252 -38.75 5.77 -57.91
C ASP A 252 -37.38 5.18 -57.51
N GLU A 253 -37.16 4.68 -56.29
CA GLU A 253 -37.78 3.60 -55.48
C GLU A 253 -37.18 2.20 -55.77
N GLN A 254 -36.69 1.57 -54.68
CA GLN A 254 -36.38 0.15 -54.46
C GLN A 254 -35.08 -0.45 -55.04
N LEU A 255 -34.20 -0.92 -54.13
CA LEU A 255 -33.87 -2.35 -54.03
C LEU A 255 -33.07 -2.67 -52.75
N LEU A 256 -33.68 -3.53 -51.94
CA LEU A 256 -33.06 -4.32 -50.87
C LEU A 256 -32.03 -5.28 -51.48
N GLN A 257 -30.90 -5.46 -50.80
CA GLN A 257 -30.24 -6.76 -50.73
C GLN A 257 -29.48 -6.90 -49.41
N ASP A 258 -29.83 -7.99 -48.73
CA ASP A 258 -29.24 -8.55 -47.53
C ASP A 258 -27.80 -8.99 -47.78
N GLU A 259 -26.87 -8.57 -46.92
CA GLU A 259 -25.66 -9.34 -46.62
C GLU A 259 -25.49 -9.43 -45.10
N SER A 260 -25.87 -10.58 -44.57
CA SER A 260 -25.58 -11.01 -43.21
C SER A 260 -24.16 -11.57 -43.14
N THR A 261 -23.22 -10.80 -42.61
CA THR A 261 -21.94 -11.31 -42.14
C THR A 261 -22.08 -11.67 -40.66
N GLU A 262 -21.87 -12.97 -40.37
CA GLU A 262 -21.77 -13.51 -39.01
C GLU A 262 -20.50 -12.95 -38.36
N ASP A 263 -20.68 -12.04 -37.38
CA ASP A 263 -19.62 -11.63 -36.48
C ASP A 263 -19.32 -12.77 -35.51
N GLU A 264 -18.18 -13.44 -35.67
CA GLU A 264 -17.58 -14.28 -34.64
C GLU A 264 -17.27 -13.42 -33.40
N GLU A 265 -18.01 -13.66 -32.31
CA GLU A 265 -17.71 -13.15 -30.98
C GLU A 265 -16.31 -13.62 -30.54
N LEU A 266 -15.30 -12.76 -30.75
CA LEU A 266 -14.00 -12.89 -30.11
C LEU A 266 -14.18 -12.75 -28.60
N THR A 267 -13.86 -13.84 -27.91
CA THR A 267 -13.90 -14.01 -26.45
C THR A 267 -13.15 -12.89 -25.72
N GLU A 268 -13.75 -12.41 -24.62
CA GLU A 268 -13.19 -11.41 -23.71
C GLU A 268 -11.80 -11.81 -23.19
N ASP A 269 -10.76 -11.05 -23.59
CA ASP A 269 -9.39 -11.21 -23.10
C ASP A 269 -9.24 -10.76 -21.63
N GLU A 270 -8.52 -11.57 -20.85
CA GLU A 270 -8.20 -11.36 -19.43
C GLU A 270 -7.56 -9.99 -19.16
N GLU A 271 -8.13 -9.21 -18.23
CA GLU A 271 -7.46 -8.06 -17.64
C GLU A 271 -6.16 -8.53 -16.95
N LEU A 272 -5.01 -8.07 -17.45
CA LEU A 272 -3.70 -8.27 -16.81
C LEU A 272 -3.72 -7.70 -15.39
N THR A 273 -3.57 -8.56 -14.38
CA THR A 273 -3.58 -8.17 -12.97
C THR A 273 -2.28 -7.43 -12.59
N ASP A 274 -2.33 -6.63 -11.52
CA ASP A 274 -1.14 -5.98 -10.96
C ASP A 274 -0.05 -7.02 -10.60
N GLU A 275 -0.42 -8.26 -10.23
CA GLU A 275 0.56 -9.32 -9.97
C GLU A 275 1.30 -9.76 -11.24
N ALA A 276 0.62 -9.83 -12.40
CA ALA A 276 1.26 -10.17 -13.67
C ALA A 276 2.23 -9.07 -14.12
N ILE A 277 1.90 -7.81 -13.84
CA ILE A 277 2.78 -6.66 -14.06
C ILE A 277 4.01 -6.74 -13.15
N ASP A 278 3.81 -6.99 -11.85
CA ASP A 278 4.91 -7.10 -10.89
C ASP A 278 5.83 -8.29 -11.19
N ALA A 279 5.29 -9.44 -11.61
CA ALA A 279 6.08 -10.59 -12.05
C ALA A 279 6.91 -10.26 -13.30
N ALA A 280 6.31 -9.59 -14.30
CA ALA A 280 7.05 -9.19 -15.50
C ALA A 280 8.16 -8.17 -15.21
N ILE A 281 7.97 -7.28 -14.24
CA ILE A 281 8.98 -6.32 -13.79
C ILE A 281 10.07 -7.04 -12.99
N ALA A 282 9.71 -7.96 -12.09
CA ALA A 282 10.66 -8.78 -11.37
C ALA A 282 11.56 -9.57 -12.32
N ASP A 283 11.02 -10.17 -13.38
CA ASP A 283 11.80 -10.84 -14.44
C ASP A 283 12.77 -9.87 -15.13
N ILE A 284 12.32 -8.65 -15.42
CA ILE A 284 13.16 -7.61 -16.06
C ILE A 284 14.28 -7.16 -15.13
N LEU A 285 14.02 -7.05 -13.82
CA LEU A 285 15.02 -6.66 -12.83
C LEU A 285 15.98 -7.81 -12.49
N ALA A 286 15.51 -9.06 -12.49
CA ALA A 286 16.31 -10.24 -12.17
C ALA A 286 17.29 -10.62 -13.30
N ALA A 287 16.94 -10.35 -14.56
CA ALA A 287 17.80 -10.61 -15.71
C ALA A 287 19.14 -9.84 -15.69
N ASP A 288 19.24 -8.78 -14.88
CA ASP A 288 20.44 -7.93 -14.77
C ASP A 288 21.39 -8.32 -13.61
N ILE A 289 21.04 -9.30 -12.74
CA ILE A 289 21.86 -9.67 -11.55
C ILE A 289 22.94 -10.73 -11.86
N THR A 290 23.13 -11.13 -13.12
CA THR A 290 24.30 -11.95 -13.49
C THR A 290 25.58 -11.12 -13.48
N VAL A 291 26.23 -11.05 -12.31
CA VAL A 291 27.56 -10.49 -12.12
C VAL A 291 28.58 -11.32 -12.93
N PRO A 292 29.44 -10.70 -13.76
CA PRO A 292 30.54 -11.43 -14.40
C PRO A 292 31.57 -11.82 -13.33
N PRO A 293 32.07 -13.07 -13.31
CA PRO A 293 33.09 -13.47 -12.35
C PRO A 293 34.41 -12.78 -12.72
N HIS A 294 34.77 -11.72 -12.01
CA HIS A 294 36.10 -11.14 -12.12
C HIS A 294 37.12 -11.94 -11.31
N ALA A 295 38.07 -12.48 -12.07
CA ALA A 295 39.42 -12.92 -11.76
C ALA A 295 39.97 -12.68 -10.33
N LEU A 296 40.22 -13.78 -9.62
CA LEU A 296 41.38 -13.91 -8.75
C LEU A 296 42.29 -15.02 -9.32
N THR A 297 43.55 -14.66 -9.50
CA THR A 297 44.64 -15.46 -10.04
C THR A 297 45.06 -16.61 -9.11
N ASN A 298 45.30 -17.78 -9.72
CA ASN A 298 46.24 -18.86 -9.39
C ASN A 298 46.36 -19.36 -7.94
N ILE A 299 46.05 -20.65 -7.73
CA ILE A 299 46.98 -21.72 -7.31
C ILE A 299 46.38 -23.10 -7.72
N ASN A 300 47.26 -23.98 -8.20
CA ASN A 300 47.02 -25.33 -8.73
C ASN A 300 46.14 -26.25 -7.85
N ASN A 301 45.25 -27.03 -8.47
CA ASN A 301 45.40 -28.49 -8.60
C ASN A 301 44.16 -29.15 -9.23
N GLU A 302 44.46 -30.29 -9.84
CA GLU A 302 43.67 -31.20 -10.67
C GLU A 302 42.29 -31.58 -10.08
N HIS A 303 41.24 -31.55 -10.90
CA HIS A 303 40.50 -32.76 -11.28
C HIS A 303 39.37 -32.48 -12.30
N SER A 304 39.40 -33.35 -13.32
CA SER A 304 38.44 -33.60 -14.39
C SER A 304 37.00 -33.83 -13.91
N TYR A 305 35.99 -33.23 -14.57
CA TYR A 305 34.97 -33.96 -15.37
C TYR A 305 33.89 -33.02 -15.98
N CYS A 306 33.63 -33.24 -17.28
CA CYS A 306 32.44 -32.94 -18.10
C CYS A 306 31.68 -31.60 -17.97
N LYS A 307 31.84 -30.73 -18.98
CA LYS A 307 30.78 -29.80 -19.42
C LYS A 307 30.72 -29.74 -20.95
N LYS A 308 29.53 -30.03 -21.51
CA LYS A 308 29.23 -29.98 -22.95
C LYS A 308 29.29 -28.52 -23.43
N HIS A 309 30.08 -28.26 -24.47
CA HIS A 309 30.06 -27.03 -25.25
C HIS A 309 28.74 -26.91 -26.02
N TYR A 310 28.04 -25.78 -25.84
CA TYR A 310 27.17 -25.21 -26.86
C TYR A 310 27.84 -23.89 -27.26
N GLU A 311 28.63 -23.94 -28.32
CA GLU A 311 29.16 -22.75 -28.99
C GLU A 311 28.14 -22.32 -30.04
N TRP A 312 27.58 -21.13 -29.88
CA TRP A 312 26.95 -20.40 -30.97
C TRP A 312 28.04 -19.63 -31.70
N SER A 313 28.51 -20.17 -32.82
CA SER A 313 29.35 -19.45 -33.77
C SER A 313 28.48 -18.47 -34.58
N THR A 314 28.65 -17.17 -34.37
CA THR A 314 28.14 -16.15 -35.29
C THR A 314 29.05 -16.05 -36.51
N THR A 315 28.79 -16.89 -37.50
CA THR A 315 29.38 -16.75 -38.84
C THR A 315 28.49 -15.80 -39.64
N THR A 316 29.00 -14.62 -39.94
CA THR A 316 28.42 -13.66 -40.88
C THR A 316 28.39 -14.28 -42.28
N ALA A 317 27.21 -14.74 -42.70
CA ALA A 317 26.90 -15.06 -44.08
C ALA A 317 25.91 -14.02 -44.61
N ASP A 318 26.41 -13.22 -45.54
CA ASP A 318 25.73 -12.18 -46.28
C ASP A 318 24.77 -12.85 -47.29
N GLN A 319 23.52 -13.07 -46.87
CA GLN A 319 22.43 -13.46 -47.77
C GLN A 319 21.21 -12.59 -47.43
N GLY A 320 20.79 -11.78 -48.40
CA GLY A 320 19.63 -10.90 -48.34
C GLY A 320 18.31 -11.68 -48.19
N GLN A 321 18.05 -12.15 -46.98
CA GLN A 321 16.73 -12.58 -46.57
C GLN A 321 15.89 -11.33 -46.28
N ASN A 322 14.77 -11.19 -46.99
CA ASN A 322 13.67 -10.31 -46.61
C ASN A 322 13.24 -10.68 -45.18
N VAL A 323 13.78 -9.98 -44.19
CA VAL A 323 13.35 -10.10 -42.80
C VAL A 323 11.91 -9.61 -42.76
N ILE A 324 10.97 -10.55 -42.70
CA ILE A 324 9.58 -10.24 -42.41
C ILE A 324 9.60 -9.57 -41.03
N ASN A 325 9.35 -8.27 -40.99
CA ASN A 325 9.24 -7.50 -39.75
C ASN A 325 8.04 -8.05 -38.97
N VAL A 326 8.29 -9.04 -38.11
CA VAL A 326 7.30 -9.51 -37.15
C VAL A 326 6.96 -8.33 -36.24
N PRO A 327 5.69 -7.93 -36.14
CA PRO A 327 5.30 -6.82 -35.27
C PRO A 327 5.75 -7.09 -33.84
N GLU A 328 6.48 -6.15 -33.23
CA GLU A 328 6.85 -6.28 -31.83
C GLU A 328 5.61 -6.40 -30.94
N THR A 329 5.68 -7.32 -29.98
CA THR A 329 4.67 -7.43 -28.93
C THR A 329 4.75 -6.23 -27.99
N ARG A 330 3.63 -5.84 -27.37
CA ARG A 330 3.60 -4.73 -26.38
C ARG A 330 4.59 -4.94 -25.24
N LYS A 331 4.79 -6.20 -24.81
CA LYS A 331 5.75 -6.55 -23.76
C LYS A 331 7.19 -6.28 -24.21
N GLN A 332 7.53 -6.54 -25.48
CA GLN A 332 8.83 -6.20 -26.06
C GLN A 332 9.01 -4.68 -26.16
N THR A 333 8.00 -3.95 -26.64
CA THR A 333 8.06 -2.48 -26.70
C THR A 333 8.24 -1.85 -25.30
N ALA A 334 7.50 -2.33 -24.30
CA ALA A 334 7.63 -1.89 -22.91
C ALA A 334 9.03 -2.17 -22.34
N ARG A 335 9.57 -3.37 -22.61
CA ARG A 335 10.95 -3.72 -22.24
C ARG A 335 11.96 -2.80 -22.90
N ARG A 336 11.83 -2.53 -24.20
CA ARG A 336 12.71 -1.60 -24.92
C ARG A 336 12.69 -0.23 -24.26
N TYR A 337 11.52 0.34 -23.99
CA TYR A 337 11.43 1.67 -23.36
C TYR A 337 12.04 1.71 -21.95
N ILE A 338 11.90 0.63 -21.16
CA ILE A 338 12.57 0.52 -19.85
C ILE A 338 14.08 0.46 -20.01
N THR A 339 14.58 -0.38 -20.91
CA THR A 339 16.03 -0.51 -21.20
C THR A 339 16.61 0.81 -21.69
N ASP A 340 15.92 1.48 -22.61
CA ASP A 340 16.29 2.79 -23.13
C ASP A 340 16.31 3.85 -22.01
N THR A 341 15.30 3.86 -21.14
CA THR A 341 15.26 4.78 -20.00
C THR A 341 16.38 4.49 -18.98
N LYS A 342 16.67 3.21 -18.70
CA LYS A 342 17.80 2.80 -17.86
C LYS A 342 19.12 3.29 -18.44
N ARG A 343 19.33 3.10 -19.76
CA ARG A 343 20.51 3.59 -20.48
C ARG A 343 20.65 5.10 -20.30
N LEU A 344 19.58 5.86 -20.55
CA LEU A 344 19.58 7.31 -20.40
C LEU A 344 19.89 7.76 -18.96
N LEU A 345 19.31 7.09 -17.95
CA LEU A 345 19.57 7.38 -16.53
C LEU A 345 21.00 7.08 -16.09
N SER A 346 21.66 6.11 -16.72
CA SER A 346 23.04 5.70 -16.42
C SER A 346 24.11 6.63 -17.02
N LEU A 347 23.71 7.63 -17.82
CA LEU A 347 24.64 8.55 -18.45
C LEU A 347 25.31 9.47 -17.40
N SER A 348 26.60 9.69 -17.58
CA SER A 348 27.44 10.34 -16.57
C SER A 348 27.34 11.86 -16.56
N SER A 349 26.80 12.46 -17.62
CA SER A 349 26.57 13.91 -17.73
C SER A 349 25.23 14.24 -18.40
N ASN A 350 24.71 15.43 -18.10
CA ASN A 350 23.52 15.96 -18.77
C ASN A 350 23.76 16.13 -20.28
N ASP A 351 24.96 16.54 -20.69
CA ASP A 351 25.31 16.71 -22.10
C ASP A 351 25.26 15.39 -22.86
N GLN A 352 25.74 14.30 -22.24
CA GLN A 352 25.61 12.95 -22.80
C GLN A 352 24.13 12.55 -22.91
N PHE A 353 23.32 12.86 -21.89
CA PHE A 353 21.88 12.61 -21.93
C PHE A 353 21.19 13.34 -23.07
N GLN A 354 21.43 14.65 -23.23
CA GLN A 354 20.85 15.46 -24.31
C GLN A 354 21.34 15.00 -25.70
N HIS A 355 22.58 14.53 -25.81
CA HIS A 355 23.12 14.00 -27.06
C HIS A 355 22.54 12.62 -27.42
N GLU A 356 22.35 11.72 -26.46
CA GLU A 356 21.81 10.37 -26.69
C GLU A 356 20.29 10.36 -26.86
N LEU A 357 19.56 11.26 -26.20
CA LEU A 357 18.10 11.26 -26.18
C LEU A 357 17.46 11.24 -27.58
N PRO A 358 17.89 12.05 -28.57
CA PRO A 358 17.33 12.00 -29.92
C PRO A 358 17.55 10.64 -30.61
N SER A 359 18.70 10.01 -30.41
CA SER A 359 19.01 8.70 -31.00
C SER A 359 18.12 7.61 -30.42
N VAL A 360 17.89 7.64 -29.11
CA VAL A 360 17.02 6.68 -28.43
C VAL A 360 15.54 6.90 -28.83
N GLN A 361 15.11 8.16 -28.95
CA GLN A 361 13.74 8.53 -29.33
C GLN A 361 13.34 8.09 -30.74
N GLN A 362 14.29 7.84 -31.65
CA GLN A 362 14.00 7.32 -33.00
C GLN A 362 13.26 5.98 -32.96
N ASN A 363 13.44 5.21 -31.88
CA ASN A 363 12.81 3.90 -31.68
C ASN A 363 11.52 3.99 -30.85
N TRP A 364 11.09 5.19 -30.46
CA TRP A 364 9.90 5.38 -29.61
C TRP A 364 8.69 5.78 -30.44
N THR A 365 7.51 5.42 -29.95
CA THR A 365 6.29 5.94 -30.55
C THR A 365 6.13 7.43 -30.21
N PRO A 366 5.52 8.26 -31.07
CA PRO A 366 5.26 9.67 -30.78
C PRO A 366 4.51 9.89 -29.45
N HIS A 367 3.63 8.96 -29.10
CA HIS A 367 2.89 8.98 -27.84
C HIS A 367 3.78 8.74 -26.64
N PHE A 368 4.69 7.77 -26.71
CA PHE A 368 5.65 7.55 -25.65
C PHE A 368 6.62 8.72 -25.51
N ILE A 369 7.06 9.34 -26.61
CA ILE A 369 7.88 10.57 -26.56
C ILE A 369 7.16 11.67 -25.77
N LYS A 370 5.87 11.91 -26.06
CA LYS A 370 5.04 12.88 -25.33
C LYS A 370 4.87 12.51 -23.85
N TYR A 371 4.63 11.23 -23.54
CA TYR A 371 4.54 10.77 -22.17
C TYR A 371 5.88 10.96 -21.43
N PHE A 372 6.98 10.56 -22.05
CA PHE A 372 8.33 10.66 -21.52
C PHE A 372 8.68 12.12 -21.24
N SER A 373 8.44 13.03 -22.18
CA SER A 373 8.75 14.46 -21.99
C SER A 373 7.94 15.12 -20.87
N VAL A 374 6.68 14.71 -20.68
CA VAL A 374 5.80 15.31 -19.66
C VAL A 374 6.03 14.72 -18.27
N TYR A 375 6.27 13.41 -18.16
CA TYR A 375 6.20 12.70 -16.89
C TYR A 375 7.50 12.04 -16.44
N VAL A 376 8.46 11.81 -17.35
CA VAL A 376 9.71 11.10 -17.04
C VAL A 376 10.89 12.04 -17.13
N LEU A 377 10.91 12.96 -18.09
CA LEU A 377 12.02 13.88 -18.31
C LEU A 377 12.26 14.77 -17.09
N SER A 378 11.19 15.29 -16.47
CA SER A 378 11.32 16.04 -15.22
C SER A 378 11.93 15.20 -14.09
N ASP A 379 11.57 13.91 -14.02
CA ASP A 379 12.20 13.01 -13.04
C ASP A 379 13.68 12.78 -13.39
N ILE A 380 14.05 12.66 -14.66
CA ILE A 380 15.45 12.47 -15.06
C ILE A 380 16.27 13.72 -14.76
N ASP A 381 15.73 14.91 -15.02
CA ASP A 381 16.38 16.16 -14.67
C ASP A 381 16.61 16.28 -13.15
N GLU A 382 15.73 15.68 -12.34
CA GLU A 382 15.84 15.61 -10.88
C GLU A 382 16.73 14.44 -10.38
N LEU A 383 16.81 13.30 -11.09
CA LEU A 383 17.33 12.02 -10.58
C LEU A 383 18.46 11.39 -11.38
N GLY A 384 18.83 11.94 -12.54
CA GLY A 384 19.87 11.37 -13.38
C GLY A 384 21.17 11.18 -12.61
N ASP A 385 21.93 10.12 -12.90
CA ASP A 385 23.21 9.85 -12.23
C ASP A 385 24.13 11.08 -12.25
N TYR A 386 24.11 11.84 -13.35
CA TYR A 386 24.83 13.09 -13.48
C TYR A 386 24.39 14.16 -12.48
N ARG A 387 23.08 14.28 -12.21
CA ARG A 387 22.52 15.26 -11.28
C ARG A 387 22.83 14.86 -9.85
N LEU A 388 22.62 13.58 -9.51
CA LEU A 388 23.00 13.03 -8.22
C LEU A 388 24.48 13.21 -7.96
N ARG A 389 25.35 12.85 -8.94
CA ARG A 389 26.79 13.08 -8.82
C ARG A 389 27.11 14.56 -8.69
N ALA A 390 26.48 15.45 -9.44
CA ALA A 390 26.73 16.89 -9.32
C ALA A 390 26.34 17.42 -7.93
N GLU A 391 25.16 17.04 -7.41
CA GLU A 391 24.72 17.45 -6.08
C GLU A 391 25.58 16.83 -4.97
N PHE A 392 25.87 15.54 -5.04
CA PHE A 392 26.79 14.87 -4.11
C PHE A 392 28.21 15.45 -4.18
N MET A 393 28.73 15.71 -5.39
CA MET A 393 30.05 16.34 -5.57
C MET A 393 30.08 17.74 -4.99
N ASN A 394 29.05 18.55 -5.24
CA ASN A 394 28.93 19.89 -4.66
C ASN A 394 28.85 19.85 -3.12
N LEU A 395 28.16 18.85 -2.55
CA LEU A 395 28.11 18.63 -1.10
C LEU A 395 29.47 18.19 -0.54
N THR A 396 30.21 17.32 -1.22
CA THR A 396 31.57 16.92 -0.80
C THR A 396 32.63 18.00 -1.02
N MET A 397 32.40 18.93 -1.95
CA MET A 397 33.33 20.01 -2.29
C MET A 397 33.16 21.25 -1.42
N ASP A 398 32.13 21.31 -0.57
CA ASP A 398 31.98 22.37 0.42
C ASP A 398 33.08 22.21 1.49
N LYS A 399 34.21 22.89 1.23
CA LYS A 399 35.42 22.86 2.06
C LYS A 399 35.15 23.27 3.51
N SER A 400 34.06 23.98 3.79
CA SER A 400 33.68 24.36 5.16
C SER A 400 33.30 23.15 6.02
N ILE A 401 32.71 22.12 5.40
CA ILE A 401 32.34 20.84 6.04
C ILE A 401 33.59 19.96 6.20
N LEU A 402 34.47 19.95 5.19
CA LEU A 402 35.74 19.22 5.27
C LEU A 402 36.75 19.83 6.25
N SER A 403 36.71 21.14 6.51
CA SER A 403 37.61 21.80 7.45
C SER A 403 37.24 21.61 8.93
N THR A 404 36.03 21.12 9.21
CA THR A 404 35.59 20.73 10.57
C THR A 404 35.70 19.23 10.84
N LEU A 405 36.16 18.47 9.83
CA LEU A 405 36.41 17.04 9.95
C LEU A 405 37.78 16.78 10.60
N GLU A 406 37.86 16.93 11.92
CA GLU A 406 38.89 16.26 12.68
C GLU A 406 38.65 14.74 12.57
N PHE A 407 39.59 14.04 11.91
CA PHE A 407 39.58 12.59 11.83
C PHE A 407 39.71 12.03 13.25
N VAL A 408 38.60 11.65 13.87
CA VAL A 408 38.62 10.92 15.14
C VAL A 408 39.23 9.55 14.85
N ASP A 409 40.33 9.20 15.53
CA ASP A 409 40.97 7.90 15.38
C ASP A 409 39.93 6.81 15.72
N PRO A 410 39.73 5.77 14.88
CA PRO A 410 38.86 4.64 15.21
C PRO A 410 39.11 4.06 16.60
N LYS A 411 40.34 4.14 17.13
CA LYS A 411 40.67 3.75 18.51
C LYS A 411 40.00 4.63 19.57
N GLU A 412 39.87 5.92 19.31
CA GLU A 412 39.21 6.89 20.19
C GLU A 412 37.69 6.66 20.21
N ILE A 413 37.08 6.30 19.07
CA ILE A 413 35.67 5.89 19.01
C ILE A 413 35.44 4.62 19.86
N ILE A 414 36.32 3.62 19.70
CA ILE A 414 36.26 2.38 20.49
C ILE A 414 36.48 2.67 21.99
N GLU A 415 37.40 3.56 22.35
CA GLU A 415 37.60 3.98 23.75
C GLU A 415 36.38 4.72 24.31
N ASN A 416 35.75 5.60 23.53
CA ASN A 416 34.55 6.32 23.96
C ASN A 416 33.38 5.37 24.18
N ILE A 417 33.16 4.40 23.29
CA ILE A 417 32.16 3.34 23.49
C ILE A 417 32.45 2.56 24.78
N LYS A 418 33.72 2.16 24.99
CA LYS A 418 34.14 1.48 26.22
C LYS A 418 33.93 2.33 27.48
N ARG A 419 34.16 3.65 27.40
CA ARG A 419 33.94 4.60 28.50
C ARG A 419 32.45 4.75 28.84
N PHE A 420 31.58 4.66 27.85
CA PHE A 420 30.13 4.66 28.07
C PHE A 420 29.62 3.34 28.66
N ASP A 421 30.20 2.19 28.28
CA ASP A 421 29.84 0.89 28.85
C ASP A 421 30.35 0.71 30.30
N CYS A 422 31.42 1.38 30.72
CA CYS A 422 31.99 1.21 32.06
C CYS A 422 31.48 2.19 33.13
N ASN A 423 30.60 3.13 32.79
CA ASN A 423 29.99 4.06 33.74
C ASN A 423 28.61 3.64 34.26
N ILE A 424 28.20 2.40 34.00
CA ILE A 424 27.13 1.77 34.78
C ILE A 424 27.75 1.39 36.13
N ASN A 425 27.61 2.29 37.10
CA ASN A 425 28.04 2.08 38.48
C ASN A 425 27.54 0.73 39.01
N ASN A 426 28.46 -0.23 39.13
CA ASN A 426 28.27 -1.55 39.72
C ASN A 426 28.20 -1.52 41.26
N ASP A 427 27.71 -0.43 41.86
CA ASP A 427 27.63 -0.26 43.32
C ASP A 427 26.36 -0.83 43.95
N SER A 428 25.59 -1.61 43.18
CA SER A 428 24.59 -2.52 43.74
C SER A 428 25.00 -3.94 43.35
N PRO A 429 25.12 -4.89 44.30
CA PRO A 429 25.23 -6.29 43.95
C PRO A 429 23.94 -6.63 43.21
N VAL A 430 24.02 -6.67 41.87
CA VAL A 430 22.97 -7.22 41.03
C VAL A 430 22.92 -8.68 41.42
N GLU A 431 21.98 -9.03 42.30
CA GLU A 431 21.53 -10.41 42.42
C GLU A 431 21.25 -10.86 40.99
N GLU A 432 22.05 -11.81 40.48
CA GLU A 432 21.78 -12.45 39.20
C GLU A 432 20.35 -12.96 39.25
N GLU A 433 19.41 -12.19 38.69
CA GLU A 433 18.02 -12.61 38.59
C GLU A 433 18.04 -13.88 37.76
N LYS A 434 17.84 -15.02 38.44
CA LYS A 434 17.74 -16.32 37.79
C LYS A 434 16.75 -16.15 36.64
N PRO A 435 17.15 -16.47 35.39
CA PRO A 435 16.34 -16.19 34.22
C PRO A 435 14.95 -16.78 34.43
N LYS A 436 13.93 -15.92 34.36
CA LYS A 436 12.55 -16.34 34.56
C LYS A 436 12.25 -17.49 33.60
N PRO A 437 11.71 -18.62 34.08
CA PRO A 437 11.43 -19.76 33.23
C PRO A 437 10.45 -19.35 32.12
N LEU A 438 10.78 -19.72 30.88
CA LEU A 438 9.93 -19.42 29.72
C LEU A 438 8.55 -20.05 29.88
N THR A 439 7.52 -19.30 29.53
CA THR A 439 6.15 -19.80 29.48
C THR A 439 5.99 -20.83 28.36
N SER A 440 4.99 -21.73 28.47
CA SER A 440 4.70 -22.71 27.41
C SER A 440 4.39 -22.06 26.06
N TYR A 441 3.80 -20.86 26.06
CA TYR A 441 3.56 -20.07 24.85
C TYR A 441 4.87 -19.59 24.21
N GLN A 442 5.80 -19.02 25.00
CA GLN A 442 7.11 -18.59 24.50
C GLN A 442 7.91 -19.78 23.93
N LEU A 443 7.92 -20.91 24.63
CA LEU A 443 8.56 -22.14 24.14
C LEU A 443 7.93 -22.63 22.83
N SER A 444 6.60 -22.53 22.68
CA SER A 444 5.94 -22.92 21.43
C SER A 444 6.39 -22.07 20.24
N ARG A 445 6.63 -20.77 20.43
CA ARG A 445 7.14 -19.87 19.39
C ARG A 445 8.58 -20.21 18.99
N ILE A 446 9.43 -20.56 19.95
CA ILE A 446 10.80 -21.00 19.68
C ILE A 446 10.79 -22.24 18.79
N PHE A 447 9.96 -23.25 19.10
CA PHE A 447 9.87 -24.46 18.26
C PHE A 447 9.40 -24.17 16.82
N ILE A 448 8.49 -23.20 16.64
CA ILE A 448 8.04 -22.80 15.30
C ILE A 448 9.16 -22.08 14.54
N ASN A 449 9.80 -21.11 15.17
CA ASN A 449 10.85 -20.30 14.56
C ASN A 449 12.08 -21.15 14.17
N ASP A 450 12.41 -22.16 14.97
CA ASP A 450 13.55 -23.06 14.74
C ASP A 450 13.24 -24.19 13.74
N ASN A 451 12.08 -24.15 13.09
CA ASN A 451 11.57 -25.18 12.16
C ASN A 451 11.55 -26.59 12.79
N CYS A 452 11.23 -26.67 14.08
CA CYS A 452 11.23 -27.92 14.83
C CYS A 452 9.89 -28.69 14.76
N VAL A 453 8.88 -28.16 14.08
CA VAL A 453 7.55 -28.78 13.96
C VAL A 453 7.40 -29.40 12.57
N LYS A 454 7.38 -30.73 12.50
CA LYS A 454 7.22 -31.51 11.27
C LYS A 454 5.91 -32.29 11.31
N PHE A 455 5.30 -32.51 10.15
CA PHE A 455 4.12 -33.38 10.02
C PHE A 455 4.55 -34.67 9.35
N ASP A 456 4.30 -35.79 10.00
CA ASP A 456 4.51 -37.12 9.43
C ASP A 456 3.22 -37.57 8.73
N VAL A 457 3.31 -37.71 7.41
CA VAL A 457 2.17 -38.01 6.54
C VAL A 457 1.70 -39.45 6.73
N ASP A 458 2.61 -40.37 7.02
CA ASP A 458 2.31 -41.80 7.09
C ASP A 458 1.51 -42.13 8.36
N THR A 459 1.87 -41.49 9.47
CA THR A 459 1.18 -41.68 10.76
C THR A 459 0.06 -40.68 10.99
N GLY A 460 0.05 -39.55 10.27
CA GLY A 460 -0.89 -38.45 10.49
C GLY A 460 -0.63 -37.68 11.80
N VAL A 461 0.56 -37.83 12.37
CA VAL A 461 0.97 -37.26 13.66
C VAL A 461 1.99 -36.14 13.43
N TRP A 462 2.01 -35.15 14.33
CA TRP A 462 3.02 -34.09 14.29
C TRP A 462 4.20 -34.43 15.19
N ILE A 463 5.41 -34.16 14.73
CA ILE A 463 6.65 -34.36 15.48
C ILE A 463 7.21 -32.99 15.84
N VAL A 464 7.40 -32.73 17.13
CA VAL A 464 8.02 -31.50 17.64
C VAL A 464 9.38 -31.85 18.25
N GLU A 465 10.46 -31.39 17.62
CA GLU A 465 11.84 -31.65 18.02
C GLU A 465 12.37 -30.57 18.98
N ASN A 466 12.73 -30.96 20.20
CA ASN A 466 13.44 -30.08 21.13
C ASN A 466 14.95 -30.25 20.93
N LYS A 467 15.52 -29.46 20.02
CA LYS A 467 16.96 -29.50 19.69
C LYS A 467 17.87 -29.29 20.92
N ALA A 468 17.45 -28.46 21.87
CA ALA A 468 18.23 -28.19 23.08
C ALA A 468 18.36 -29.41 24.01
N ARG A 469 17.37 -30.30 24.00
CA ARG A 469 17.36 -31.53 24.82
C ARG A 469 17.62 -32.79 24.02
N ASN A 470 17.74 -32.68 22.69
CA ASN A 470 17.79 -33.81 21.78
C ASN A 470 16.61 -34.79 21.98
N GLU A 471 15.41 -34.25 22.21
CA GLU A 471 14.18 -35.01 22.43
C GLU A 471 13.19 -34.73 21.29
N ALA A 472 12.39 -35.71 20.91
CA ALA A 472 11.28 -35.54 19.96
C ALA A 472 9.97 -35.98 20.60
N HIS A 473 8.93 -35.17 20.42
CA HIS A 473 7.60 -35.46 20.95
C HIS A 473 6.58 -35.56 19.84
N MET A 474 5.78 -36.63 19.89
CA MET A 474 4.67 -36.85 18.98
C MET A 474 3.43 -36.15 19.53
N VAL A 475 2.73 -35.43 18.65
CA VAL A 475 1.52 -34.66 18.93
C VAL A 475 0.42 -35.11 17.97
N ASP A 476 -0.59 -35.75 18.52
CA ASP A 476 -1.80 -36.11 17.79
C ASP A 476 -2.89 -35.09 18.12
N LEU A 477 -3.36 -34.36 17.11
CA LEU A 477 -4.43 -33.39 17.24
C LEU A 477 -5.83 -34.01 17.10
N LYS A 478 -5.92 -35.27 16.67
CA LYS A 478 -7.17 -35.99 16.38
C LYS A 478 -7.50 -37.07 17.40
N SER A 479 -6.73 -37.18 18.47
CA SER A 479 -7.02 -38.15 19.52
C SER A 479 -8.36 -37.86 20.18
N VAL A 480 -9.05 -38.94 20.54
CA VAL A 480 -10.41 -38.91 21.06
C VAL A 480 -10.40 -39.50 22.46
N ASP A 481 -11.07 -38.84 23.40
CA ASP A 481 -11.22 -39.36 24.76
C ASP A 481 -12.31 -40.44 24.86
N LYS A 482 -12.51 -41.00 26.05
CA LYS A 482 -13.52 -42.06 26.31
C LYS A 482 -14.95 -41.60 26.03
N ASP A 483 -15.19 -40.29 26.06
CA ASP A 483 -16.49 -39.65 25.86
C ASP A 483 -16.67 -39.16 24.41
N ASN A 484 -15.77 -39.56 23.51
CA ASN A 484 -15.77 -39.21 22.09
C ASN A 484 -15.49 -37.72 21.78
N HIS A 485 -14.83 -36.99 22.70
CA HIS A 485 -14.39 -35.61 22.46
C HIS A 485 -12.97 -35.58 21.86
N LEU A 486 -12.74 -34.65 20.94
CA LEU A 486 -11.42 -34.42 20.36
C LEU A 486 -10.51 -33.75 21.40
N VAL A 487 -9.54 -34.48 21.93
CA VAL A 487 -8.62 -34.01 22.98
C VAL A 487 -7.18 -34.21 22.49
N PRO A 488 -6.49 -33.15 22.02
CA PRO A 488 -5.11 -33.26 21.56
C PRO A 488 -4.21 -33.92 22.59
N SER A 489 -3.38 -34.86 22.15
CA SER A 489 -2.47 -35.62 23.01
C SER A 489 -1.02 -35.46 22.58
N CYS A 490 -0.11 -35.40 23.54
CA CYS A 490 1.33 -35.34 23.31
C CYS A 490 2.07 -36.38 24.14
N THR A 491 3.17 -36.92 23.60
CA THR A 491 4.00 -37.91 24.31
C THR A 491 4.89 -37.31 25.40
N CYS A 492 4.98 -35.98 25.52
CA CYS A 492 5.79 -35.37 26.57
C CYS A 492 5.20 -35.64 27.97
N GLN A 493 6.08 -35.75 28.98
CA GLN A 493 5.65 -36.05 30.36
C GLN A 493 4.68 -34.99 30.91
N PHE A 494 4.85 -33.73 30.52
CA PHE A 494 4.00 -32.62 30.95
C PHE A 494 2.55 -32.75 30.47
N SER A 495 2.34 -33.36 29.30
CA SER A 495 0.99 -33.61 28.77
C SER A 495 0.24 -34.67 29.58
N LYS A 496 0.96 -35.58 30.27
CA LYS A 496 0.33 -36.62 31.10
C LYS A 496 -0.16 -36.08 32.43
N THR A 497 0.53 -35.07 32.98
CA THR A 497 0.19 -34.47 34.28
C THR A 497 -0.84 -33.34 34.15
N ASN A 498 -0.85 -32.63 33.01
CA ASN A 498 -1.77 -31.52 32.79
C ASN A 498 -3.03 -31.95 32.03
N LYS A 499 -4.14 -32.14 32.76
CA LYS A 499 -5.45 -32.55 32.20
C LYS A 499 -6.01 -31.60 31.12
N LYS A 500 -5.47 -30.38 30.99
CA LYS A 500 -5.97 -29.39 30.02
C LYS A 500 -5.41 -29.52 28.60
N GLY A 501 -4.44 -30.42 28.35
CA GLY A 501 -3.91 -30.63 26.99
C GLY A 501 -3.11 -29.43 26.44
N ASP A 502 -2.59 -28.57 27.32
CA ASP A 502 -1.88 -27.35 26.96
C ASP A 502 -0.37 -27.48 27.27
N CYS A 503 0.32 -28.38 26.57
CA CYS A 503 1.79 -28.37 26.56
C CYS A 503 2.32 -27.52 25.40
N CYS A 504 3.56 -27.01 25.51
CA CYS A 504 4.19 -26.18 24.49
C CYS A 504 4.24 -26.86 23.10
N HIS A 505 4.36 -28.19 23.04
CA HIS A 505 4.35 -28.94 21.78
C HIS A 505 2.97 -28.92 21.11
N ILE A 506 1.88 -29.15 21.85
CA ILE A 506 0.50 -29.06 21.32
C ILE A 506 0.22 -27.64 20.83
N MET A 507 0.67 -26.63 21.59
CA MET A 507 0.52 -25.22 21.20
C MET A 507 1.28 -24.90 19.90
N ALA A 508 2.53 -25.38 19.77
CA ALA A 508 3.34 -25.18 18.57
C ALA A 508 2.65 -25.79 17.35
N THR A 509 2.20 -27.05 17.46
CA THR A 509 1.48 -27.75 16.40
C THR A 509 0.19 -27.05 15.98
N LYS A 510 -0.64 -26.61 16.95
CA LYS A 510 -1.88 -25.87 16.67
C LYS A 510 -1.62 -24.57 15.90
N GLN A 511 -0.54 -23.86 16.25
CA GLN A 511 -0.15 -22.61 15.57
C GLN A 511 0.37 -22.88 14.16
N THR A 512 1.24 -23.89 13.97
CA THR A 512 1.73 -24.29 12.64
C THR A 512 0.59 -24.74 11.73
N PHE A 513 -0.37 -25.50 12.25
CA PHE A 513 -1.54 -25.94 11.48
C PHE A 513 -2.42 -24.76 11.05
N LYS A 514 -2.68 -23.80 11.95
CA LYS A 514 -3.43 -22.59 11.61
C LYS A 514 -2.72 -21.70 10.60
N ALA A 515 -1.39 -21.68 10.59
CA ALA A 515 -0.60 -20.92 9.63
C ALA A 515 -0.61 -21.54 8.22
N LYS A 516 -0.72 -22.88 8.12
CA LYS A 516 -0.73 -23.60 6.83
C LYS A 516 -2.13 -23.77 6.22
N ILE A 517 -3.19 -23.74 7.03
CA ILE A 517 -4.53 -23.58 6.49
C ILE A 517 -4.67 -22.11 6.09
N VAL A 518 -4.46 -21.82 4.80
CA VAL A 518 -5.09 -20.65 4.16
C VAL A 518 -6.58 -20.83 4.40
N GLN A 519 -7.11 -20.20 5.45
CA GLN A 519 -8.51 -20.32 5.78
C GLN A 519 -9.30 -19.79 4.58
N PRO A 520 -10.23 -20.57 3.99
CA PRO A 520 -11.26 -19.93 3.19
C PRO A 520 -11.91 -18.89 4.11
N LYS A 521 -11.90 -17.62 3.68
CA LYS A 521 -12.40 -16.48 4.46
C LYS A 521 -13.68 -16.90 5.18
N PRO A 522 -13.71 -16.94 6.51
CA PRO A 522 -14.89 -17.43 7.21
C PRO A 522 -16.05 -16.52 6.85
N ASN A 523 -17.18 -17.12 6.46
CA ASN A 523 -18.37 -16.38 6.14
C ASN A 523 -18.79 -15.59 7.40
N LEU A 524 -18.54 -14.28 7.39
CA LEU A 524 -18.84 -13.33 8.47
C LEU A 524 -20.29 -13.43 8.96
N GLN A 525 -21.18 -13.93 8.11
CA GLN A 525 -22.59 -14.14 8.44
C GLN A 525 -22.80 -15.33 9.37
N GLN A 526 -22.02 -16.41 9.24
CA GLN A 526 -22.07 -17.56 10.15
C GLN A 526 -21.49 -17.21 11.51
N LEU A 527 -20.34 -16.52 11.57
CA LEU A 527 -19.73 -16.02 12.81
C LEU A 527 -20.66 -15.09 13.60
N ARG A 528 -21.39 -14.20 12.90
CA ARG A 528 -22.40 -13.33 13.52
C ARG A 528 -23.64 -14.09 13.99
N GLN A 529 -23.97 -15.22 13.38
CA GLN A 529 -25.09 -16.05 13.80
C GLN A 529 -24.74 -16.94 14.99
N SER A 530 -23.53 -17.49 15.05
CA SER A 530 -23.04 -18.23 16.23
C SER A 530 -22.86 -17.31 17.44
N ALA A 531 -22.26 -16.12 17.27
CA ALA A 531 -22.15 -15.13 18.34
C ALA A 531 -23.53 -14.68 18.88
N LYS A 532 -24.53 -14.54 18.00
CA LYS A 532 -25.92 -14.24 18.42
C LYS A 532 -26.61 -15.39 19.15
N ARG A 533 -26.22 -16.63 18.87
CA ARG A 533 -26.73 -17.82 19.60
C ARG A 533 -26.08 -17.96 20.97
N GLU A 534 -24.78 -17.66 21.07
CA GLU A 534 -24.03 -17.70 22.34
C GLU A 534 -24.47 -16.61 23.33
N ILE A 535 -24.79 -15.40 22.85
CA ILE A 535 -25.15 -14.27 23.73
C ILE A 535 -26.60 -14.38 24.27
N GLY A 536 -27.39 -15.39 23.89
CA GLY A 536 -28.68 -15.66 24.53
C GLY A 536 -29.69 -14.50 24.45
N ILE A 537 -29.59 -13.62 23.46
CA ILE A 537 -30.49 -12.46 23.32
C ILE A 537 -31.87 -12.96 22.86
N LYS A 538 -32.73 -13.28 23.84
CA LYS A 538 -34.16 -13.50 23.61
C LYS A 538 -34.76 -12.19 23.10
N LYS A 539 -35.23 -12.19 21.85
CA LYS A 539 -35.96 -11.06 21.27
C LYS A 539 -37.17 -10.76 22.14
N SER A 540 -37.20 -9.58 22.77
CA SER A 540 -38.37 -9.06 23.46
C SER A 540 -39.48 -8.82 22.44
N GLY A 541 -40.54 -9.63 22.51
CA GLY A 541 -41.73 -9.47 21.69
C GLY A 541 -42.47 -8.18 22.08
N THR A 542 -42.68 -7.31 21.11
CA THR A 542 -43.61 -6.17 21.22
C THR A 542 -45.03 -6.70 21.37
N LYS A 543 -45.63 -6.51 22.56
CA LYS A 543 -47.07 -6.76 22.77
C LYS A 543 -47.88 -5.77 21.93
N LYS A 544 -48.84 -6.27 21.15
CA LYS A 544 -49.88 -5.47 20.47
C LYS A 544 -50.71 -4.70 21.51
N PRO A 545 -51.13 -3.45 21.22
CA PRO A 545 -52.08 -2.72 22.06
C PRO A 545 -53.43 -3.45 22.10
N THR A 546 -54.02 -3.57 23.27
CA THR A 546 -55.32 -4.23 23.49
C THR A 546 -56.45 -3.22 23.23
N GLN A 547 -57.61 -3.70 22.73
CA GLN A 547 -58.77 -2.87 22.32
C GLN A 547 -59.49 -2.10 23.46
N LEU A 548 -58.93 -2.03 24.66
CA LEU A 548 -59.55 -1.39 25.83
C LEU A 548 -59.25 0.11 25.96
N ASP A 549 -58.33 0.68 25.16
CA ASP A 549 -58.00 2.11 25.20
C ASP A 549 -58.95 3.00 24.36
N LYS A 550 -60.04 2.43 23.84
CA LYS A 550 -61.04 3.16 23.06
C LYS A 550 -62.42 3.01 23.68
N GLN A 551 -62.67 3.64 24.82
CA GLN A 551 -64.02 4.08 25.24
C GLN A 551 -63.97 4.71 26.64
N LYS A 552 -64.13 6.04 26.74
CA LYS A 552 -65.19 6.70 27.53
C LYS A 552 -65.05 8.25 27.50
N PRO A 553 -66.17 8.98 27.71
CA PRO A 553 -66.44 10.23 27.01
C PRO A 553 -66.45 11.47 27.93
N SER A 554 -66.49 12.61 27.25
CA SER A 554 -66.70 13.97 27.74
C SER A 554 -68.08 14.20 28.38
N SER A 555 -68.11 14.84 29.55
CA SER A 555 -69.13 15.83 29.99
C SER A 555 -68.64 16.49 31.29
N VAL A 556 -68.35 17.81 31.31
CA VAL A 556 -69.21 18.98 31.55
C VAL A 556 -69.25 19.40 33.05
N GLU A 557 -68.67 20.59 33.27
CA GLU A 557 -69.04 21.70 34.16
C GLU A 557 -68.88 21.74 35.69
N ASN A 558 -68.38 22.93 36.08
CA ASN A 558 -68.72 23.78 37.21
C ASN A 558 -68.05 23.60 38.59
N SER A 559 -67.16 24.57 38.83
CA SER A 559 -67.29 25.62 39.86
C SER A 559 -66.43 25.55 41.14
N ALA A 560 -65.73 26.68 41.33
CA ALA A 560 -65.50 27.42 42.57
C ALA A 560 -64.39 26.99 43.56
N LYS A 561 -63.38 27.89 43.59
CA LYS A 561 -62.92 28.67 44.75
C LYS A 561 -61.96 28.04 45.79
N ILE A 562 -60.88 28.81 46.01
CA ILE A 562 -60.25 29.20 47.30
C ILE A 562 -58.93 28.50 47.72
N VAL A 563 -57.87 29.35 47.75
CA VAL A 563 -56.74 29.46 48.72
C VAL A 563 -55.37 28.83 48.39
N THR A 564 -54.50 29.73 47.90
CA THR A 564 -53.09 30.03 48.25
C THR A 564 -52.10 28.92 48.64
N ARG A 565 -50.92 28.86 48.00
CA ARG A 565 -49.64 29.48 48.45
C ARG A 565 -48.42 29.04 47.60
N LYS A 566 -47.70 30.06 47.12
CA LYS A 566 -46.26 30.24 46.79
C LYS A 566 -45.32 29.02 46.67
N LEU A 567 -44.58 28.96 45.56
CA LEU A 567 -43.10 29.03 45.45
C LEU A 567 -42.70 28.99 43.95
N ASN A 568 -42.45 30.16 43.36
CA ASN A 568 -41.12 30.70 42.99
C ASN A 568 -40.32 29.84 41.99
N GLN A 569 -40.36 30.23 40.71
CA GLN A 569 -39.31 30.99 40.01
C GLN A 569 -38.20 30.08 39.44
N ARG A 570 -38.32 29.75 38.14
CA ARG A 570 -37.22 29.22 37.32
C ARG A 570 -36.40 30.38 36.73
N PRO A 571 -35.06 30.36 36.82
CA PRO A 571 -34.24 31.40 36.22
C PRO A 571 -34.23 31.29 34.69
N LYS A 572 -34.28 32.45 34.03
CA LYS A 572 -34.09 32.62 32.59
C LYS A 572 -32.59 32.43 32.27
N ILE A 573 -32.27 31.47 31.40
CA ILE A 573 -30.94 31.34 30.81
C ILE A 573 -30.83 32.37 29.66
N PRO A 574 -29.78 33.20 29.59
CA PRO A 574 -29.60 34.16 28.50
C PRO A 574 -29.25 33.45 27.20
N GLN A 575 -29.92 33.83 26.12
CA GLN A 575 -29.45 33.53 24.77
C GLN A 575 -28.24 34.41 24.46
N ILE A 576 -27.05 33.80 24.37
CA ILE A 576 -25.89 34.44 23.74
C ILE A 576 -25.72 33.82 22.36
N ARG A 577 -26.20 34.55 21.35
CA ARG A 577 -25.72 34.44 19.97
C ARG A 577 -24.60 35.46 19.80
N LYS A 578 -23.40 35.03 19.41
CA LYS A 578 -22.45 35.78 18.57
C LYS A 578 -21.37 34.83 17.99
N PRO A 579 -20.76 35.21 16.85
CA PRO A 579 -20.26 34.26 15.85
C PRO A 579 -18.79 33.84 16.02
N LEU A 580 -18.48 32.71 15.39
CA LEU A 580 -17.26 31.90 15.37
C LEU A 580 -16.03 32.56 14.70
N ALA A 581 -15.87 33.89 14.75
CA ALA A 581 -14.85 34.61 13.98
C ALA A 581 -13.58 35.00 14.76
N ASN A 582 -13.51 34.76 16.07
CA ASN A 582 -12.39 35.21 16.91
C ASN A 582 -11.50 34.10 17.49
N LEU A 583 -11.62 32.84 17.01
CA LEU A 583 -10.79 31.74 17.52
C LEU A 583 -9.48 31.52 16.74
N MET A 584 -9.20 32.33 15.71
CA MET A 584 -7.96 32.24 14.92
C MET A 584 -6.86 33.26 15.30
N ASN A 585 -7.12 34.18 16.24
CA ASN A 585 -6.13 35.19 16.68
C ASN A 585 -5.64 34.96 18.11
N LEU A 586 -5.63 33.71 18.59
CA LEU A 586 -5.18 33.33 19.94
C LEU A 586 -4.15 32.19 19.91
N MET A 587 -3.48 31.99 18.76
CA MET A 587 -2.38 31.02 18.61
C MET A 587 -1.04 31.69 18.26
N GLU A 588 -0.97 33.02 18.37
CA GLU A 588 0.27 33.78 18.36
C GLU A 588 0.37 34.39 19.76
N ASP A 589 1.49 34.14 20.44
CA ASP A 589 1.83 34.50 21.83
C ASP A 589 1.35 33.51 22.91
N ASP A 590 2.22 32.54 23.26
CA ASP A 590 2.79 32.46 24.61
C ASP A 590 3.82 31.32 24.73
N ASP A 591 5.06 31.73 24.99
CA ASP A 591 6.12 30.92 25.60
C ASP A 591 5.73 30.58 27.05
N ASN A 592 6.02 29.34 27.47
CA ASN A 592 5.82 28.73 28.79
C ASN A 592 4.47 28.05 29.02
N ILE A 593 4.43 26.75 28.70
CA ILE A 593 3.61 25.80 29.46
C ILE A 593 4.52 24.67 29.93
N GLU A 594 4.77 24.67 31.24
CA GLU A 594 5.38 23.56 31.97
C GLU A 594 4.53 22.30 31.84
N ILE A 595 5.23 21.19 31.58
CA ILE A 595 4.69 19.85 31.37
C ILE A 595 4.33 19.22 32.71
N PHE A 596 3.16 18.58 32.78
CA PHE A 596 2.86 17.51 33.74
C PHE A 596 2.66 16.19 33.01
#